data_AF-A0A840V4S6-F1
#
_entry.id   AF-A0A840V4S6-F1
#
_cell.length_a   1.000
_cell.length_b   1.000
_cell.length_c   1.000
_cell.angle_alpha   90.00
_cell.angle_beta   90.00
_cell.angle_gamma   90.00
#
_symmetry.space_group_name_H-M   'P 1'
#
loop_
_entity.id
_entity.type
_entity.pdbx_description
1 polymer ?
#
loop_
_entity_poly.entity_id
_entity_poly.type
_entity_poly.pdbx_seq_one_letter_code
_entity_poly.pdbx_strand_id
1 'polypeptide(L)'
;MHWNDQFLDLYSRCVSRYRIGDRDFTGYYNDEDSAFLDAIGCRPREFFDFVEDFCDEDTPSPTTALLVAAVRRDYFHVVMEGKAAEPTVTRDNIPTFGDELAGMVYLPRILAKARAKLRGELDPDLMYGCGGDRKFLREHGDIHPADFLRRVWAAGDDDAKIVDWIGCLKF
;
A
#
# COMPACT_ATOMS: atom_id res chain seq x y z
N MET A 1 -7.26 23.15 -2.18
CA MET A 1 -6.37 22.35 -1.33
C MET A 1 -5.65 21.35 -2.23
N HIS A 2 -4.35 21.12 -2.06
CA HIS A 2 -3.68 20.08 -2.86
C HIS A 2 -4.09 18.70 -2.34
N TRP A 3 -4.07 17.68 -3.20
CA TRP A 3 -4.56 16.33 -2.84
C TRP A 3 -3.83 15.75 -1.61
N ASN A 4 -2.54 16.07 -1.43
CA ASN A 4 -1.74 15.62 -0.30
C ASN A 4 -2.18 16.26 1.02
N ASP A 5 -2.59 17.53 0.99
CA ASP A 5 -3.09 18.23 2.18
C ASP A 5 -4.46 17.67 2.56
N GLN A 6 -5.32 17.41 1.56
CA GLN A 6 -6.62 16.75 1.75
C GLN A 6 -6.48 15.34 2.34
N PHE A 7 -5.50 14.58 1.85
CA PHE A 7 -5.18 13.25 2.38
C PHE A 7 -4.83 13.32 3.87
N LEU A 8 -3.94 14.24 4.25
CA LEU A 8 -3.48 14.37 5.63
C LEU A 8 -4.57 14.92 6.57
N ASP A 9 -5.44 15.81 6.08
CA ASP A 9 -6.60 16.27 6.84
C ASP A 9 -7.58 15.11 7.12
N LEU A 10 -7.96 14.37 6.07
CA LEU A 10 -8.80 13.17 6.23
C LEU A 10 -8.16 12.16 7.18
N TYR A 11 -6.85 11.93 7.03
CA TYR A 11 -6.11 10.99 7.89
C TYR A 11 -6.18 11.41 9.36
N SER A 12 -5.94 12.68 9.66
CA SER A 12 -6.02 13.24 11.01
C SER A 12 -7.41 13.09 11.63
N ARG A 13 -8.47 13.33 10.83
CA ARG A 13 -9.87 13.11 11.25
C ARG A 13 -10.14 11.65 11.57
N CYS A 14 -9.72 10.73 10.70
CA CYS A 14 -9.89 9.28 10.91
C CYS A 14 -9.12 8.79 12.14
N VAL A 15 -7.87 9.23 12.35
CA VAL A 15 -7.08 8.92 13.56
C VAL A 15 -7.81 9.41 14.83
N SER A 16 -8.38 10.61 14.80
CA SER A 16 -9.12 11.16 15.95
C SER A 16 -10.34 10.30 16.29
N ARG A 17 -11.08 9.82 15.28
CA ARG A 17 -12.21 8.90 15.47
C ARG A 17 -11.77 7.53 16.01
N TYR A 18 -10.71 6.96 15.42
CA TYR A 18 -10.21 5.66 15.85
C TYR A 18 -9.76 5.69 17.33
N ARG A 19 -9.08 6.76 17.74
CA ARG A 19 -8.61 6.92 19.13
C ARG A 19 -9.72 7.05 20.17
N ILE A 20 -10.94 7.45 19.78
CA ILE A 20 -12.11 7.47 20.67
C ILE A 20 -12.91 6.16 20.64
N GLY A 21 -12.39 5.11 20.00
CA GLY A 21 -12.95 3.76 20.02
C GLY A 21 -13.88 3.44 18.84
N ASP A 22 -14.04 4.35 17.88
CA ASP A 22 -14.81 4.09 16.67
C ASP A 22 -14.00 3.20 15.73
N ARG A 23 -14.32 1.91 15.62
CA ARG A 23 -13.61 0.95 14.76
C ARG A 23 -14.32 0.70 13.42
N ASP A 24 -15.50 1.29 13.22
CA ASP A 24 -16.29 1.07 12.02
C ASP A 24 -15.99 2.16 10.97
N PHE A 25 -15.07 1.85 10.07
CA PHE A 25 -14.67 2.77 9.00
C PHE A 25 -15.76 3.05 7.97
N THR A 26 -16.83 2.24 7.91
CA THR A 26 -17.89 2.45 6.91
C THR A 26 -18.63 3.78 7.13
N GLY A 27 -18.61 4.29 8.37
CA GLY A 27 -19.15 5.61 8.72
C GLY A 27 -18.11 6.74 8.73
N TYR A 28 -16.87 6.53 8.27
CA TYR A 28 -15.79 7.53 8.37
C TYR A 28 -15.87 8.62 7.31
N TYR A 29 -16.33 8.27 6.12
CA TYR A 29 -16.22 9.09 4.92
C TYR A 29 -17.58 9.68 4.56
N ASN A 30 -17.61 10.97 4.31
CA ASN A 30 -18.76 11.60 3.64
C ASN A 30 -18.63 11.46 2.10
N ASP A 31 -19.57 12.03 1.36
CA ASP A 31 -19.57 11.98 -0.11
C ASP A 31 -18.32 12.65 -0.73
N GLU A 32 -17.83 13.75 -0.13
CA GLU A 32 -16.62 14.46 -0.59
C GLU A 32 -15.35 13.64 -0.34
N ASP A 33 -15.26 13.00 0.83
CA ASP A 33 -14.17 12.11 1.21
C ASP A 33 -14.12 10.90 0.27
N SER A 34 -15.28 10.32 -0.03
CA SER A 34 -15.40 9.17 -0.93
C SER A 34 -15.00 9.55 -2.36
N ALA A 35 -15.53 10.67 -2.87
CA ALA A 35 -15.15 11.19 -4.18
C ALA A 35 -13.65 11.54 -4.28
N PHE A 36 -13.06 12.03 -3.19
CA PHE A 36 -11.62 12.29 -3.11
C PHE A 36 -10.80 11.01 -3.19
N LEU A 37 -11.15 10.00 -2.39
CA LEU A 37 -10.47 8.70 -2.38
C LEU A 37 -10.54 8.03 -3.75
N ASP A 38 -11.72 8.05 -4.39
CA ASP A 38 -11.92 7.56 -5.75
C ASP A 38 -11.05 8.32 -6.77
N ALA A 39 -10.99 9.66 -6.65
CA ALA A 39 -10.20 10.49 -7.56
C ALA A 39 -8.70 10.20 -7.48
N ILE A 40 -8.18 9.70 -6.36
CA ILE A 40 -6.77 9.29 -6.23
C ILE A 40 -6.56 7.78 -6.38
N GLY A 41 -7.62 7.02 -6.68
CA GLY A 41 -7.57 5.56 -6.85
C GLY A 41 -7.28 4.79 -5.55
N CYS A 42 -7.61 5.35 -4.39
CA CYS A 42 -7.42 4.75 -3.07
C CYS A 42 -8.76 4.21 -2.55
N ARG A 43 -8.81 2.94 -2.11
CA ARG A 43 -10.05 2.38 -1.57
C ARG A 43 -10.26 2.81 -0.10
N PRO A 44 -11.52 2.93 0.37
CA PRO A 44 -11.79 3.25 1.78
C PRO A 44 -11.11 2.31 2.78
N ARG A 45 -11.20 0.99 2.60
CA ARG A 45 -10.52 0.02 3.49
C ARG A 45 -9.01 0.17 3.46
N GLU A 46 -8.43 0.34 2.27
CA GLU A 46 -6.99 0.55 2.07
C GLU A 46 -6.47 1.81 2.78
N PHE A 47 -7.24 2.90 2.76
CA PHE A 47 -6.92 4.10 3.52
C PHE A 47 -7.02 3.84 5.02
N PHE A 48 -8.10 3.19 5.45
CA PHE A 48 -8.35 2.90 6.85
C PHE A 48 -7.31 1.95 7.46
N ASP A 49 -6.77 1.00 6.69
CA ASP A 49 -5.64 0.14 7.11
C ASP A 49 -4.47 0.97 7.66
N PHE A 50 -4.12 2.08 7.00
CA PHE A 50 -3.03 2.94 7.49
C PHE A 50 -3.37 3.61 8.82
N VAL A 51 -4.62 4.05 8.98
CA VAL A 51 -5.11 4.69 10.21
C VAL A 51 -5.11 3.70 11.37
N GLU A 52 -5.63 2.50 11.13
CA GLU A 52 -5.69 1.38 12.07
C GLU A 52 -4.28 0.98 12.52
N ASP A 53 -3.39 0.64 11.58
CA ASP A 53 -2.01 0.26 11.84
C ASP A 53 -1.25 1.37 12.58
N PHE A 54 -1.42 2.64 12.21
CA PHE A 54 -0.76 3.74 12.91
C PHE A 54 -1.28 3.91 14.34
N CYS A 55 -2.57 3.72 14.58
CA CYS A 55 -3.11 3.87 15.92
C CYS A 55 -2.77 2.71 16.86
N ASP A 56 -2.63 1.50 16.33
CA ASP A 56 -2.35 0.29 17.12
C ASP A 56 -0.84 -0.01 17.23
N GLU A 57 -0.04 0.36 16.22
CA GLU A 57 1.39 0.02 16.14
C GLU A 57 2.33 1.22 15.92
N ASP A 58 1.82 2.46 15.88
CA ASP A 58 2.58 3.68 15.57
C ASP A 58 3.32 3.64 14.22
N THR A 59 2.91 2.75 13.30
CA THR A 59 3.51 2.55 11.98
C THR A 59 2.47 2.03 10.98
N PRO A 60 2.47 2.43 9.69
CA PRO A 60 3.36 3.43 9.10
C PRO A 60 3.04 4.85 9.58
N SER A 61 4.01 5.75 9.49
CA SER A 61 3.75 7.17 9.77
C SER A 61 2.77 7.76 8.75
N PRO A 62 2.08 8.88 9.08
CA PRO A 62 1.21 9.57 8.12
C PRO A 62 1.93 9.97 6.82
N THR A 63 3.23 10.31 6.91
CA THR A 63 4.04 10.64 5.73
C THR A 63 4.36 9.41 4.90
N THR A 64 4.63 8.25 5.51
CA THR A 64 4.79 6.99 4.78
C THR A 64 3.48 6.58 4.09
N ALA A 65 2.34 6.69 4.77
CA ALA A 65 1.03 6.42 4.18
C ALA A 65 0.75 7.33 2.97
N LEU A 66 1.00 8.64 3.10
CA LEU A 66 0.89 9.61 2.01
C LEU A 66 1.81 9.24 0.83
N LEU A 67 3.06 8.87 1.08
CA LEU A 67 4.01 8.50 0.02
C LEU A 67 3.61 7.22 -0.69
N VAL A 68 3.06 6.23 0.02
CA VAL A 68 2.52 4.99 -0.59
C VAL A 68 1.30 5.33 -1.45
N ALA A 69 0.38 6.15 -0.93
CA ALA A 69 -0.79 6.62 -1.68
C ALA A 69 -0.38 7.44 -2.91
N ALA A 70 0.70 8.23 -2.85
CA ALA A 70 1.22 8.98 -3.98
C ALA A 70 1.62 8.06 -5.15
N VAL A 71 2.34 6.97 -4.87
CA VAL A 71 2.75 6.01 -5.93
C VAL A 71 1.53 5.36 -6.56
N ARG A 72 0.54 4.96 -5.74
CA ARG A 72 -0.72 4.40 -6.23
C ARG A 72 -1.49 5.41 -7.09
N ARG A 73 -1.65 6.65 -6.63
CA ARG A 73 -2.32 7.74 -7.36
C ARG A 73 -1.67 7.98 -8.73
N ASP A 74 -0.34 8.05 -8.76
CA ASP A 74 0.38 8.29 -10.00
C ASP A 74 0.21 7.10 -10.97
N TYR A 75 0.28 5.85 -10.48
CA TYR A 75 0.00 4.67 -11.29
C TYR A 75 -1.44 4.66 -11.82
N PHE A 76 -2.41 4.99 -10.96
CA PHE A 76 -3.84 5.07 -11.31
C PHE A 76 -4.07 6.02 -12.48
N HIS A 77 -3.47 7.22 -12.45
CA HIS A 77 -3.66 8.19 -13.52
C HIS A 77 -2.84 7.90 -14.77
N VAL A 78 -1.57 7.50 -14.60
CA VAL A 78 -0.62 7.37 -15.72
C VAL A 78 -0.79 6.04 -16.47
N VAL A 79 -1.03 4.94 -15.75
CA VAL A 79 -1.08 3.60 -16.34
C VAL A 79 -2.52 3.13 -16.52
N MET A 80 -3.40 3.42 -15.55
CA MET A 80 -4.79 2.97 -15.61
C MET A 80 -5.75 4.01 -16.20
N GLU A 81 -5.26 5.19 -16.59
CA GLU A 81 -6.07 6.28 -17.15
C GLU A 81 -7.25 6.70 -16.24
N GLY A 82 -7.10 6.56 -14.92
CA GLY A 82 -8.15 6.84 -13.94
C GLY A 82 -9.29 5.81 -13.90
N LYS A 83 -9.10 4.62 -14.49
CA LYS A 83 -10.09 3.54 -14.48
C LYS A 83 -9.82 2.59 -13.31
N ALA A 84 -10.77 2.45 -12.39
CA ALA A 84 -10.65 1.52 -11.28
C ALA A 84 -10.70 0.06 -11.80
N ALA A 85 -9.95 -0.83 -11.13
CA ALA A 85 -10.02 -2.26 -11.35
C ALA A 85 -10.81 -2.93 -10.21
N GLU A 86 -11.30 -4.15 -10.45
CA GLU A 86 -11.89 -4.96 -9.39
C GLU A 86 -10.81 -5.62 -8.52
N PRO A 87 -11.07 -5.87 -7.23
CA PRO A 87 -10.20 -6.70 -6.41
C PRO A 87 -10.18 -8.12 -6.96
N THR A 88 -9.01 -8.62 -7.30
CA THR A 88 -8.83 -9.98 -7.82
C THR A 88 -7.77 -10.75 -7.05
N VAL A 89 -6.94 -10.08 -6.26
CA VAL A 89 -5.88 -10.69 -5.45
C VAL A 89 -6.34 -10.81 -4.01
N THR A 90 -6.60 -12.05 -3.59
CA THR A 90 -7.15 -12.42 -2.28
C THR A 90 -6.11 -13.19 -1.46
N ARG A 91 -6.48 -13.57 -0.23
CA ARG A 91 -5.62 -14.38 0.64
C ARG A 91 -5.38 -15.80 0.09
N ASP A 92 -6.28 -16.29 -0.76
CA ASP A 92 -6.27 -17.67 -1.26
C ASP A 92 -5.51 -17.83 -2.58
N ASN A 93 -5.24 -16.73 -3.31
CA ASN A 93 -4.63 -16.77 -4.64
C ASN A 93 -3.32 -15.99 -4.75
N ILE A 94 -2.63 -15.81 -3.63
CA ILE A 94 -1.37 -15.07 -3.53
C ILE A 94 -0.24 -15.98 -3.02
N PRO A 95 1.04 -15.77 -3.40
CA PRO A 95 2.16 -16.56 -2.86
C PRO A 95 2.17 -16.62 -1.34
N THR A 96 2.58 -17.75 -0.79
CA THR A 96 2.57 -18.01 0.65
C THR A 96 3.67 -17.25 1.39
N PHE A 97 3.67 -17.32 2.73
CA PHE A 97 4.73 -16.72 3.54
C PHE A 97 6.10 -17.39 3.35
N GLY A 98 6.13 -18.65 2.93
CA GLY A 98 7.35 -19.44 2.76
C GLY A 98 7.88 -19.50 1.32
N ASP A 99 7.14 -18.93 0.37
CA ASP A 99 7.58 -18.92 -1.03
C ASP A 99 8.84 -18.05 -1.18
N GLU A 100 9.74 -18.50 -2.03
CA GLU A 100 11.07 -17.91 -2.19
C GLU A 100 11.34 -17.59 -3.67
N LEU A 101 12.04 -16.48 -3.92
CA LEU A 101 12.60 -16.15 -5.23
C LEU A 101 14.05 -15.72 -5.04
N ALA A 102 14.97 -16.36 -5.77
CA ALA A 102 16.41 -16.05 -5.74
C ALA A 102 17.02 -16.00 -4.33
N GLY A 103 16.64 -16.93 -3.44
CA GLY A 103 17.14 -16.97 -2.06
C GLY A 103 16.43 -16.01 -1.09
N MET A 104 15.45 -15.23 -1.55
CA MET A 104 14.71 -14.27 -0.74
C MET A 104 13.32 -14.81 -0.42
N VAL A 105 13.15 -15.38 0.78
CA VAL A 105 11.84 -15.80 1.28
C VAL A 105 10.92 -14.58 1.36
N TYR A 106 9.64 -14.76 1.08
CA TYR A 106 8.60 -13.72 1.07
C TYR A 106 8.64 -12.77 -0.14
N LEU A 107 9.72 -12.74 -0.93
CA LEU A 107 9.83 -11.87 -2.10
C LEU A 107 8.68 -12.09 -3.12
N PRO A 108 8.30 -13.33 -3.50
CA PRO A 108 7.15 -13.54 -4.38
C PRO A 108 5.86 -12.91 -3.86
N ARG A 109 5.63 -13.00 -2.55
CA ARG A 109 4.42 -12.50 -1.91
C ARG A 109 4.37 -10.98 -1.91
N ILE A 110 5.42 -10.30 -1.45
CA ILE A 110 5.43 -8.83 -1.44
C ILE A 110 5.41 -8.25 -2.86
N LEU A 111 6.00 -8.92 -3.87
CA LEU A 111 5.88 -8.54 -5.28
C LEU A 111 4.43 -8.61 -5.78
N ALA A 112 3.74 -9.72 -5.50
CA ALA A 112 2.33 -9.88 -5.85
C ALA A 112 1.46 -8.80 -5.20
N LYS A 113 1.68 -8.51 -3.91
CA LYS A 113 0.98 -7.45 -3.18
C LYS A 113 1.28 -6.06 -3.74
N ALA A 114 2.54 -5.78 -4.08
CA ALA A 114 2.96 -4.51 -4.64
C ALA A 114 2.32 -4.25 -6.01
N ARG A 115 2.31 -5.25 -6.90
CA ARG A 115 1.63 -5.18 -8.21
C ARG A 115 0.13 -4.97 -8.05
N ALA A 116 -0.50 -5.76 -7.18
CA ALA A 116 -1.93 -5.64 -6.89
C ALA A 116 -2.28 -4.28 -6.27
N LYS A 117 -1.44 -3.76 -5.36
CA LYS A 117 -1.57 -2.40 -4.80
C LYS A 117 -1.56 -1.38 -5.91
N LEU A 118 -0.54 -1.38 -6.79
CA LEU A 118 -0.43 -0.44 -7.91
C LEU A 118 -1.68 -0.46 -8.80
N ARG A 119 -2.21 -1.65 -9.10
CA ARG A 119 -3.41 -1.84 -9.95
C ARG A 119 -4.73 -1.63 -9.21
N GLY A 120 -4.73 -1.47 -7.89
CA GLY A 120 -5.96 -1.40 -7.09
C GLY A 120 -6.73 -2.73 -7.02
N GLU A 121 -6.05 -3.87 -7.20
CA GLU A 121 -6.60 -5.23 -7.29
C GLU A 121 -6.55 -6.00 -5.95
N LEU A 122 -6.06 -5.38 -4.88
CA LEU A 122 -6.04 -5.99 -3.55
C LEU A 122 -7.46 -6.12 -2.98
N ASP A 123 -7.79 -7.32 -2.54
CA ASP A 123 -8.99 -7.58 -1.74
C ASP A 123 -8.97 -6.79 -0.42
N PRO A 124 -10.13 -6.30 0.10
CA PRO A 124 -10.20 -5.58 1.37
C PRO A 124 -9.59 -6.32 2.59
N ASP A 125 -9.53 -7.65 2.55
CA ASP A 125 -8.92 -8.47 3.61
C ASP A 125 -7.39 -8.67 3.42
N LEU A 126 -6.80 -7.99 2.44
CA LEU A 126 -5.38 -8.09 2.10
C LEU A 126 -4.76 -6.70 1.85
N MET A 127 -3.86 -6.28 2.74
CA MET A 127 -3.17 -4.98 2.62
C MET A 127 -1.72 -5.10 2.17
N TYR A 128 -1.21 -4.13 1.40
CA TYR A 128 0.23 -3.88 1.24
C TYR A 128 0.74 -2.98 2.38
N GLY A 129 1.83 -3.39 3.02
CA GLY A 129 2.40 -2.72 4.19
C GLY A 129 2.12 -3.40 5.52
N CYS A 130 1.60 -4.63 5.54
CA CYS A 130 1.38 -5.38 6.80
C CYS A 130 2.71 -5.75 7.48
N GLY A 131 2.65 -6.29 8.71
CA GLY A 131 3.85 -6.68 9.48
C GLY A 131 4.85 -7.57 8.73
N GLY A 132 4.37 -8.48 7.86
CA GLY A 132 5.24 -9.29 6.99
C GLY A 132 5.99 -8.48 5.93
N ASP A 133 5.29 -7.56 5.24
CA ASP A 133 5.91 -6.67 4.27
C ASP A 133 6.92 -5.74 4.95
N ARG A 134 6.54 -5.16 6.10
CA ARG A 134 7.42 -4.28 6.91
C ARG A 134 8.68 -5.02 7.34
N LYS A 135 8.55 -6.29 7.75
CA LYS A 135 9.69 -7.14 8.12
C LYS A 135 10.62 -7.36 6.92
N PHE A 136 10.09 -7.79 5.78
CA PHE A 136 10.87 -8.01 4.57
C PHE A 136 11.64 -6.75 4.15
N LEU A 137 10.95 -5.62 4.04
CA LEU A 137 11.56 -4.35 3.61
C LEU A 137 12.68 -3.89 4.55
N ARG A 138 12.49 -4.06 5.87
CA ARG A 138 13.50 -3.74 6.88
C ARG A 138 14.74 -4.64 6.75
N GLU A 139 14.53 -5.95 6.62
CA GLU A 139 15.61 -6.94 6.55
C GLU A 139 16.41 -6.87 5.24
N HIS A 140 15.83 -6.29 4.19
CA HIS A 140 16.45 -6.16 2.86
C HIS A 140 16.98 -4.75 2.55
N GLY A 141 17.46 -4.04 3.56
CA GLY A 141 18.16 -2.75 3.41
C GLY A 141 17.33 -1.53 3.82
N ASP A 142 16.42 -1.71 4.79
CA ASP A 142 15.52 -0.66 5.29
C ASP A 142 14.77 0.08 4.18
N ILE A 143 14.25 -0.70 3.23
CA ILE A 143 13.60 -0.16 2.03
C ILE A 143 12.30 0.55 2.42
N HIS A 144 12.16 1.81 2.04
CA HIS A 144 10.89 2.51 2.21
C HIS A 144 9.79 1.86 1.33
N PRO A 145 8.57 1.57 1.84
CA PRO A 145 7.54 0.86 1.09
C PRO A 145 7.12 1.59 -0.20
N ALA A 146 7.05 2.93 -0.18
CA ALA A 146 6.79 3.69 -1.40
C ALA A 146 7.90 3.52 -2.46
N ASP A 147 9.16 3.38 -2.05
CA ASP A 147 10.26 3.20 -3.00
C ASP A 147 10.28 1.79 -3.58
N PHE A 148 9.91 0.79 -2.77
CA PHE A 148 9.65 -0.56 -3.27
C PHE A 148 8.56 -0.56 -4.33
N LEU A 149 7.42 0.10 -4.09
CA LEU A 149 6.36 0.22 -5.10
C LEU A 149 6.83 0.89 -6.40
N ARG A 150 7.62 1.97 -6.30
CA ARG A 150 8.20 2.65 -7.49
C ARG A 150 9.14 1.72 -8.26
N ARG A 151 9.93 0.91 -7.56
CA ARG A 151 10.83 -0.06 -8.18
C ARG A 151 10.06 -1.17 -8.88
N VAL A 152 9.03 -1.72 -8.23
CA VAL A 152 8.12 -2.71 -8.83
C VAL A 152 7.43 -2.13 -10.08
N TRP A 153 6.95 -0.89 -10.01
CA TRP A 153 6.40 -0.21 -11.17
C TRP A 153 7.44 -0.12 -12.31
N ALA A 154 8.64 0.39 -12.03
CA ALA A 154 9.69 0.54 -13.03
C ALA A 154 10.17 -0.81 -13.63
N ALA A 155 10.11 -1.90 -12.86
CA ALA A 155 10.49 -3.23 -13.31
C ALA A 155 9.41 -3.91 -14.17
N GLY A 156 8.13 -3.58 -13.96
CA GLY A 156 7.02 -4.25 -14.63
C GLY A 156 6.93 -5.72 -14.23
N ASP A 157 6.98 -6.63 -15.20
CA ASP A 157 6.94 -8.09 -14.98
C ASP A 157 8.35 -8.72 -14.87
N ASP A 158 9.41 -7.91 -14.90
CA ASP A 158 10.79 -8.36 -14.84
C ASP A 158 11.28 -8.45 -13.37
N ASP A 159 10.97 -9.57 -12.73
CA ASP A 159 11.35 -9.83 -11.33
C ASP A 159 12.88 -9.81 -11.10
N ALA A 160 13.67 -10.14 -12.13
CA ALA A 160 15.14 -10.14 -12.03
C ALA A 160 15.67 -8.74 -11.71
N LYS A 161 15.07 -7.67 -12.23
CA LYS A 161 15.44 -6.28 -11.88
C LYS A 161 15.24 -5.97 -10.41
N ILE A 162 14.21 -6.55 -9.78
CA ILE A 162 13.96 -6.34 -8.35
C ILE A 162 14.95 -7.14 -7.51
N VAL A 163 15.20 -8.40 -7.90
CA VAL A 163 16.23 -9.25 -7.26
C VAL A 163 17.59 -8.58 -7.31
N ASP A 164 18.02 -8.11 -8.48
CA ASP A 164 19.30 -7.43 -8.67
C ASP A 164 19.38 -6.14 -7.86
N TRP A 165 18.31 -5.33 -7.87
CA TRP A 165 18.26 -4.10 -7.09
C TRP A 165 18.41 -4.35 -5.59
N ILE A 166 17.65 -5.29 -5.03
CA ILE A 166 17.73 -5.65 -3.61
C ILE A 166 19.11 -6.23 -3.28
N GLY A 167 19.65 -7.11 -4.13
CA GLY A 167 20.98 -7.69 -3.94
C GLY A 167 22.13 -6.68 -3.99
N CYS A 168 21.93 -5.54 -4.65
CA CYS A 168 22.91 -4.44 -4.69
C CYS A 168 22.82 -3.47 -3.51
N LEU A 169 21.74 -3.49 -2.72
CA LEU A 169 21.64 -2.70 -1.49
C LEU A 169 22.64 -3.27 -0.48
N LYS A 170 23.74 -2.56 -0.27
CA LYS A 170 24.78 -2.98 0.67
C LYS A 170 24.26 -2.80 2.10
N PHE A 171 24.30 -3.88 2.86
CA PHE A 171 24.07 -3.91 4.30
C PHE A 171 25.29 -3.37 5.07
#